data_AF-A0A2U3QEN6-F1
#
_entry.id   AF-A0A2U3QEN6-F1
#
_cell.length_a   1.000
_cell.length_b   1.000
_cell.length_c   1.000
_cell.angle_alpha   90.00
_cell.angle_beta   90.00
_cell.angle_gamma   90.00
#
_symmetry.space_group_name_H-M   'P 1'
#
loop_
_entity.id
_entity.type
_entity.pdbx_description
1 polymer ?
#
loop_
_entity_poly.entity_id
_entity_poly.type
_entity_poly.pdbx_seq_one_letter_code
_entity_poly.pdbx_strand_id
1 'polypeptide(L)'
;MQERNRPRAKKIAKTIVKQEFVRDTAKPAEVLSVTYSTLSADALTRQVLSRYALDTPVQCEYLYRGLNDNYLVKDSRTKYVLRVYRHNWRDLRDIEAETELIQYLQSEGVGVSFPVPDREGTVIREIGAPEGVRYAVLFSYAEGRSPLPRITLEQSRAAGRELSKMHRVTISK
;
A
#
# COMPACT_ATOMS: atom_id res chain seq x y z
N MET A 1 44.59 -31.04 50.51
CA MET A 1 43.93 -31.40 49.24
C MET A 1 42.55 -31.96 49.60
N GLN A 2 41.51 -31.63 48.82
CA GLN A 2 40.06 -31.81 49.06
C GLN A 2 39.71 -33.26 49.48
N GLU A 3 38.69 -33.56 50.29
CA GLU A 3 37.25 -33.43 49.99
C GLU A 3 36.39 -33.44 51.29
N ARG A 4 35.38 -32.58 51.34
CA ARG A 4 34.28 -32.64 52.30
C ARG A 4 33.15 -33.44 51.69
N ASN A 5 32.70 -34.50 52.36
CA ASN A 5 31.47 -35.21 51.99
C ASN A 5 30.42 -35.11 53.13
N ARG A 6 29.45 -34.22 52.88
CA ARG A 6 28.04 -34.12 53.35
C ARG A 6 27.62 -34.72 54.70
N PRO A 7 26.82 -33.94 55.45
CA PRO A 7 25.64 -34.48 56.10
C PRO A 7 24.33 -33.88 55.56
N ARG A 8 23.31 -34.74 55.56
CA ARG A 8 21.89 -34.48 55.29
C ARG A 8 21.35 -33.34 56.17
N ALA A 9 20.58 -32.44 55.56
CA ALA A 9 19.54 -31.69 56.28
C ALA A 9 18.35 -31.42 55.34
N LYS A 10 17.45 -32.42 55.25
CA LYS A 10 16.04 -32.20 54.95
C LYS A 10 15.47 -31.26 56.02
N LYS A 11 15.43 -29.94 55.77
CA LYS A 11 14.52 -29.01 56.48
C LYS A 11 14.64 -27.56 55.98
N ILE A 12 14.25 -27.27 54.75
CA ILE A 12 13.68 -25.95 54.43
C ILE A 12 12.55 -26.12 53.40
N ALA A 13 11.64 -27.05 53.70
CA ALA A 13 10.33 -27.07 53.08
C ALA A 13 9.46 -26.05 53.83
N LYS A 14 9.38 -24.83 53.29
CA LYS A 14 8.33 -23.80 53.43
C LYS A 14 9.01 -22.44 53.25
N THR A 15 8.35 -21.58 52.47
CA THR A 15 8.79 -20.22 52.12
C THR A 15 9.67 -20.15 50.86
N ILE A 16 9.20 -20.74 49.76
CA ILE A 16 9.34 -20.02 48.49
C ILE A 16 7.97 -19.40 48.24
N VAL A 17 7.99 -18.08 48.33
CA VAL A 17 6.89 -17.15 48.16
C VAL A 17 6.07 -17.56 46.93
N LYS A 18 4.77 -17.76 47.15
CA LYS A 18 3.76 -17.66 46.09
C LYS A 18 3.91 -16.27 45.45
N GLN A 19 4.72 -16.15 44.40
CA GLN A 19 4.49 -15.08 43.44
C GLN A 19 3.30 -15.54 42.61
N GLU A 20 2.11 -15.28 43.16
CA GLU A 20 0.92 -15.17 42.36
C GLU A 20 1.22 -14.11 41.31
N PHE A 21 1.43 -14.56 40.07
CA PHE A 21 1.27 -13.72 38.89
C PHE A 21 -0.16 -13.18 38.99
N VAL A 22 -0.29 -11.98 39.53
CA VAL A 22 -1.49 -11.15 39.35
C VAL A 22 -1.61 -11.03 37.84
N ARG A 23 -2.49 -11.86 37.26
CA ARG A 23 -2.96 -11.66 35.90
C ARG A 23 -3.57 -10.27 35.96
N ASP A 24 -2.90 -9.33 35.31
CA ASP A 24 -3.45 -8.01 35.09
C ASP A 24 -4.76 -8.22 34.32
N THR A 25 -5.87 -8.18 35.06
CA THR A 25 -7.23 -8.43 34.55
C THR A 25 -7.80 -7.14 33.99
N ALA A 26 -6.93 -6.30 33.41
CA ALA A 26 -7.34 -5.14 32.65
C ALA A 26 -8.32 -5.61 31.57
N LYS A 27 -9.58 -5.21 31.74
CA LYS A 27 -10.65 -5.41 30.76
C LYS A 27 -10.08 -4.96 29.40
N PRO A 28 -10.11 -5.80 28.35
CA PRO A 28 -9.60 -5.40 27.06
C PRO A 28 -10.30 -4.10 26.64
N ALA A 29 -9.51 -3.14 26.16
CA ALA A 29 -10.04 -1.88 25.68
C ALA A 29 -11.11 -2.14 24.62
N GLU A 30 -12.21 -1.40 24.70
CA GLU A 30 -13.28 -1.50 23.72
C GLU A 30 -12.77 -1.07 22.35
N VAL A 31 -12.94 -1.92 21.34
CA VAL A 31 -12.47 -1.66 19.98
C VAL A 31 -13.54 -0.86 19.25
N LEU A 32 -13.20 0.37 18.87
CA LEU A 32 -14.07 1.23 18.08
C LEU A 32 -13.96 0.90 16.58
N SER A 33 -15.04 1.17 15.83
CA SER A 33 -15.04 1.05 14.38
C SER A 33 -14.06 2.04 13.73
N VAL A 34 -13.33 1.59 12.72
CA VAL A 34 -12.40 2.44 11.96
C VAL A 34 -13.12 2.98 10.73
N THR A 35 -13.17 4.31 10.59
CA THR A 35 -13.72 4.95 9.38
C THR A 35 -12.68 4.98 8.24
N TYR A 36 -11.40 5.08 8.58
CA TYR A 36 -10.30 5.15 7.63
C TYR A 36 -8.99 4.76 8.32
N SER A 37 -8.15 3.99 7.63
CA SER A 37 -6.78 3.70 8.05
C SER A 37 -5.76 4.04 6.95
N THR A 38 -4.54 4.37 7.36
CA THR A 38 -3.38 4.44 6.44
C THR A 38 -2.65 3.11 6.52
N LEU A 39 -2.50 2.41 5.39
CA LEU A 39 -1.81 1.13 5.35
C LEU A 39 -0.28 1.32 5.50
N SER A 40 0.38 0.40 6.18
CA SER A 40 1.84 0.42 6.34
C SER A 40 2.53 0.16 5.00
N ALA A 41 3.51 1.00 4.64
CA ALA A 41 4.32 0.81 3.45
C ALA A 41 5.05 -0.55 3.47
N ASP A 42 5.57 -0.96 4.63
CA ASP A 42 6.22 -2.27 4.80
C ASP A 42 5.24 -3.44 4.58
N ALA A 43 4.01 -3.32 5.06
CA ALA A 43 2.98 -4.33 4.84
C ALA A 43 2.60 -4.42 3.36
N LEU A 44 2.43 -3.28 2.69
CA LEU A 44 2.17 -3.20 1.25
C LEU A 44 3.33 -3.81 0.44
N THR A 45 4.58 -3.55 0.83
CA THR A 45 5.75 -4.16 0.18
C THR A 45 5.71 -5.68 0.27
N ARG A 46 5.47 -6.23 1.46
CA ARG A 46 5.47 -7.68 1.69
C ARG A 46 4.29 -8.41 1.06
N GLN A 47 3.10 -7.82 1.09
CA GLN A 47 1.86 -8.54 0.73
C GLN A 47 1.34 -8.21 -0.68
N VAL A 48 1.63 -7.01 -1.18
CA VAL A 48 1.13 -6.50 -2.47
C VAL A 48 2.27 -6.46 -3.49
N LEU A 49 3.32 -5.68 -3.22
CA LEU A 49 4.40 -5.45 -4.19
C LEU A 49 5.26 -6.70 -4.47
N SER A 50 5.33 -7.64 -3.52
CA SER A 50 6.03 -8.93 -3.68
C SER A 50 5.52 -9.79 -4.84
N ARG A 51 4.28 -9.53 -5.30
CA ARG A 51 3.64 -10.22 -6.43
C ARG A 51 4.05 -9.68 -7.80
N TYR A 52 4.62 -8.48 -7.85
CA TYR A 52 5.02 -7.81 -9.08
C TYR A 52 6.44 -8.20 -9.48
N ALA A 53 6.73 -8.15 -10.78
CA ALA A 53 8.08 -8.37 -11.32
C ALA A 53 8.97 -7.13 -11.16
N LEU A 54 9.14 -6.66 -9.92
CA LEU A 54 9.97 -5.50 -9.59
C LEU A 54 11.42 -5.93 -9.31
N ASP A 55 12.37 -5.12 -9.76
CA ASP A 55 13.79 -5.37 -9.50
C ASP A 55 14.18 -5.00 -8.05
N THR A 56 14.92 -5.87 -7.38
CA THR A 56 15.34 -5.57 -5.99
C THR A 56 16.53 -4.61 -5.94
N PRO A 57 16.65 -3.75 -4.91
CA PRO A 57 15.72 -3.58 -3.79
C PRO A 57 14.47 -2.76 -4.14
N VAL A 58 13.33 -3.10 -3.52
CA VAL A 58 12.09 -2.34 -3.63
C VAL A 58 11.93 -1.43 -2.40
N GLN A 59 11.77 -0.14 -2.65
CA GLN A 59 11.42 0.86 -1.65
C GLN A 59 9.97 1.27 -1.85
N CYS A 60 9.24 1.43 -0.74
CA CYS A 60 7.85 1.89 -0.73
C CYS A 60 7.71 2.95 0.34
N GLU A 61 7.26 4.14 -0.04
CA GLU A 61 7.14 5.29 0.85
C GLU A 61 5.75 5.90 0.66
N TYR A 62 5.10 6.26 1.76
CA TYR A 62 3.84 7.00 1.67
C TYR A 62 4.10 8.38 1.05
N LEU A 63 3.40 8.70 -0.04
CA LEU A 63 3.62 9.94 -0.78
C LEU A 63 2.68 11.05 -0.32
N TYR A 64 1.36 10.87 -0.50
CA TYR A 64 0.36 11.81 0.00
C TYR A 64 -1.04 11.18 0.06
N ARG A 65 -1.91 11.83 0.85
CA ARG A 65 -3.35 11.55 0.89
C ARG A 65 -4.08 12.43 -0.13
N GLY A 66 -4.65 11.83 -1.16
CA GLY A 66 -5.61 12.49 -2.05
C GLY A 66 -7.01 11.93 -1.84
N LEU A 67 -7.77 11.77 -2.92
CA LEU A 67 -8.98 10.92 -2.93
C LEU A 67 -8.64 9.45 -2.65
N ASN A 68 -7.42 9.02 -2.99
CA ASN A 68 -6.84 7.73 -2.70
C ASN A 68 -5.51 7.92 -1.95
N ASP A 69 -5.02 6.86 -1.32
CA ASP A 69 -3.69 6.85 -0.71
C ASP A 69 -2.66 6.46 -1.77
N ASN A 70 -1.65 7.30 -1.96
CA ASN A 70 -0.62 7.05 -2.96
C ASN A 70 0.72 6.80 -2.26
N TYR A 71 1.40 5.74 -2.69
CA TYR A 71 2.72 5.36 -2.22
C TYR A 71 3.69 5.42 -3.40
N LEU A 72 4.81 6.09 -3.20
CA LEU A 72 5.91 6.06 -4.15
C LEU A 72 6.63 4.73 -4.00
N VAL A 73 6.69 3.98 -5.10
CA VAL A 73 7.42 2.73 -5.17
C VAL A 73 8.62 2.92 -6.08
N LYS A 74 9.79 2.49 -5.64
CA LYS A 74 11.03 2.51 -6.43
C LYS A 74 11.62 1.13 -6.44
N ASP A 75 11.92 0.63 -7.62
CA ASP A 75 12.76 -0.56 -7.77
C ASP A 75 14.18 -0.09 -8.15
N SER A 76 15.09 -1.01 -8.49
CA SER A 76 16.47 -0.62 -8.84
C SER A 76 16.61 0.09 -10.19
N ARG A 77 15.54 0.15 -11.01
CA ARG A 77 15.56 0.70 -12.37
C ARG A 77 14.63 1.90 -12.56
N THR A 78 13.45 1.89 -11.95
CA THR A 78 12.36 2.81 -12.25
C THR A 78 11.47 3.09 -11.03
N LYS A 79 10.49 3.96 -11.24
CA LYS A 79 9.52 4.40 -10.23
C LYS A 79 8.12 3.99 -10.64
N TYR A 80 7.26 3.85 -9.64
CA TYR A 80 5.84 3.58 -9.77
C TYR A 80 5.06 4.34 -8.69
N VAL A 81 3.74 4.35 -8.83
CA VAL A 81 2.83 4.81 -7.77
C VAL A 81 1.86 3.69 -7.46
N LEU A 82 1.92 3.16 -6.23
CA LEU A 82 0.89 2.25 -5.73
C LEU A 82 -0.27 3.09 -5.19
N ARG A 83 -1.44 2.98 -5.82
CA ARG A 83 -2.65 3.67 -5.41
C ARG A 83 -3.57 2.72 -4.67
N VAL A 84 -3.88 3.02 -3.42
CA VAL A 84 -4.85 2.29 -2.60
C VAL A 84 -6.15 3.07 -2.54
N TYR A 85 -7.21 2.52 -3.12
CA TYR A 85 -8.52 3.14 -3.14
C TYR A 85 -9.12 3.20 -1.73
N ARG A 86 -9.87 4.26 -1.45
CA ARG A 86 -10.59 4.40 -0.18
C ARG A 86 -11.75 3.40 -0.10
N HIS A 87 -11.94 2.85 1.09
CA HIS A 87 -13.08 2.00 1.38
C HIS A 87 -14.40 2.76 1.12
N ASN A 88 -15.38 2.09 0.49
CA ASN A 88 -16.71 2.62 0.14
C ASN A 88 -16.74 3.92 -0.69
N TRP A 89 -15.66 4.29 -1.38
CA TRP A 89 -15.66 5.45 -2.28
C TRP A 89 -15.89 5.09 -3.75
N ARG A 90 -15.28 3.99 -4.20
CA ARG A 90 -15.51 3.34 -5.50
C ARG A 90 -15.76 1.87 -5.27
N ASP A 91 -16.71 1.29 -5.99
CA ASP A 91 -16.84 -0.15 -6.03
C ASP A 91 -15.80 -0.76 -6.99
N LEU A 92 -15.70 -2.09 -7.00
CA LEU A 92 -14.74 -2.79 -7.86
C LEU A 92 -14.98 -2.51 -9.35
N ARG A 93 -16.25 -2.42 -9.78
CA ARG A 93 -16.62 -2.24 -11.18
C ARG A 93 -16.21 -0.88 -11.71
N ASP A 94 -16.33 0.16 -10.89
CA ASP A 94 -15.83 1.49 -11.19
C ASP A 94 -14.31 1.47 -11.41
N ILE A 95 -13.57 0.73 -10.56
CA ILE A 95 -12.12 0.61 -10.63
C ILE A 95 -11.70 -0.18 -11.87
N GLU A 96 -12.40 -1.27 -12.19
CA GLU A 96 -12.22 -2.07 -13.40
C GLU A 96 -12.39 -1.18 -14.64
N ALA A 97 -13.52 -0.48 -14.75
CA ALA A 97 -13.80 0.42 -15.86
C ALA A 97 -12.75 1.55 -16.00
N GLU A 98 -12.30 2.12 -14.88
CA GLU A 98 -11.21 3.11 -14.87
C GLU A 98 -9.91 2.51 -15.44
N THR A 99 -9.49 1.35 -14.92
CA THR A 99 -8.24 0.71 -15.35
C THR A 99 -8.27 0.27 -16.81
N GLU A 100 -9.38 -0.29 -17.29
CA GLU A 100 -9.58 -0.67 -18.68
C GLU A 100 -9.56 0.53 -19.63
N LEU A 101 -10.13 1.66 -19.23
CA LEU A 101 -10.05 2.89 -20.01
C LEU A 101 -8.61 3.39 -20.11
N ILE A 102 -7.87 3.42 -19.00
CA ILE A 102 -6.48 3.89 -18.99
C ILE A 102 -5.58 2.96 -19.82
N GLN A 103 -5.77 1.63 -19.73
CA GLN A 103 -5.03 0.68 -20.57
C GLN A 103 -5.32 0.86 -22.06
N TYR A 104 -6.58 1.12 -22.43
CA TYR A 104 -6.93 1.46 -23.81
C TYR A 104 -6.26 2.76 -24.28
N LEU A 105 -6.29 3.82 -23.45
CA LEU A 105 -5.60 5.07 -23.77
C LEU A 105 -4.09 4.86 -23.97
N GLN A 106 -3.47 4.02 -23.14
CA GLN A 106 -2.07 3.65 -23.26
C GLN A 106 -1.81 2.89 -24.57
N SER A 107 -2.65 1.92 -24.94
CA SER A 107 -2.48 1.16 -26.20
C SER A 107 -2.60 2.04 -27.44
N GLU A 108 -3.36 3.13 -27.34
CA GLU A 108 -3.52 4.15 -28.39
C GLU A 108 -2.42 5.23 -28.35
N GLY A 109 -1.40 5.07 -27.50
CA GLY A 109 -0.24 5.95 -27.42
C GLY A 109 -0.48 7.28 -26.71
N VAL A 110 -1.57 7.41 -25.94
CA VAL A 110 -1.82 8.58 -25.10
C VAL A 110 -0.89 8.54 -23.88
N GLY A 111 -0.27 9.68 -23.54
CA GLY A 111 0.62 9.81 -22.40
C GLY A 111 -0.14 9.77 -21.07
N VAL A 112 -0.39 8.58 -20.55
CA VAL A 112 -1.07 8.33 -19.27
C VAL A 112 -0.18 7.55 -18.30
N SER A 113 -0.41 7.73 -17.00
CA SER A 113 0.08 6.82 -15.97
C SER A 113 -0.81 5.58 -16.00
N PHE A 114 -0.24 4.44 -16.41
CA PHE A 114 -1.00 3.24 -16.76
C PHE A 114 -0.84 2.14 -15.71
N PRO A 115 -1.87 1.29 -15.50
CA PRO A 115 -1.78 0.16 -14.59
C PRO A 115 -0.70 -0.83 -15.04
N VAL A 116 0.14 -1.25 -14.09
CA VAL A 116 1.13 -2.30 -14.26
C VAL A 116 0.53 -3.58 -13.67
N PRO A 117 0.39 -4.68 -14.44
CA PRO A 117 -0.09 -5.94 -13.90
C PRO A 117 0.98 -6.64 -13.06
N ASP A 118 0.55 -7.49 -12.12
CA ASP A 118 1.46 -8.38 -11.40
C ASP A 118 1.93 -9.56 -12.28
N ARG A 119 2.75 -10.46 -11.72
CA ARG A 119 3.30 -11.63 -12.46
C ARG A 119 2.21 -12.58 -13.00
N GLU A 120 1.00 -12.52 -12.46
CA GLU A 120 -0.14 -13.34 -12.86
C GLU A 120 -1.05 -12.60 -13.86
N GLY A 121 -0.71 -11.35 -14.23
CA GLY A 121 -1.53 -10.51 -15.08
C GLY A 121 -2.62 -9.74 -14.32
N THR A 122 -2.66 -9.83 -12.99
CA THR A 122 -3.70 -9.18 -12.19
C THR A 122 -3.40 -7.69 -12.06
N VAL A 123 -4.38 -6.85 -12.43
CA VAL A 123 -4.27 -5.39 -12.36
C VAL A 123 -4.72 -4.83 -11.00
N ILE A 124 -5.81 -5.37 -10.46
CA ILE A 124 -6.44 -4.88 -9.22
C ILE A 124 -6.23 -5.90 -8.11
N ARG A 125 -5.63 -5.46 -7.00
CA ARG A 125 -5.41 -6.30 -5.80
C ARG A 125 -6.38 -5.94 -4.70
N GLU A 126 -7.09 -6.94 -4.20
CA GLU A 126 -7.86 -6.81 -2.97
C GLU A 126 -6.95 -6.80 -1.74
N ILE A 127 -7.26 -5.93 -0.78
CA ILE A 127 -6.53 -5.76 0.49
C ILE A 127 -7.54 -5.67 1.64
N GLY A 128 -7.36 -6.49 2.66
CA GLY A 128 -8.08 -6.33 3.93
C GLY A 128 -7.53 -5.16 4.74
N ALA A 129 -8.40 -4.24 5.15
CA ALA A 129 -8.11 -3.15 6.07
C ALA A 129 -9.05 -3.22 7.29
N PRO A 130 -8.73 -2.55 8.41
CA PRO A 130 -9.61 -2.52 9.59
C PRO A 130 -11.03 -2.03 9.31
N GLU A 131 -11.19 -1.13 8.33
CA GLU A 131 -12.50 -0.64 7.87
C GLU A 131 -13.22 -1.58 6.89
N GLY A 132 -12.54 -2.61 6.37
CA GLY A 132 -13.10 -3.55 5.38
C GLY A 132 -12.17 -3.75 4.17
N VAL A 133 -12.73 -4.29 3.09
CA VAL A 133 -11.99 -4.53 1.84
C VAL A 133 -11.67 -3.21 1.13
N ARG A 134 -10.42 -3.08 0.68
CA ARG A 134 -9.91 -2.00 -0.18
C ARG A 134 -9.23 -2.61 -1.40
N TYR A 135 -9.01 -1.79 -2.42
CA TYR A 135 -8.34 -2.21 -3.65
C TYR A 135 -7.06 -1.42 -3.84
N ALA A 136 -6.05 -2.04 -4.48
CA ALA A 136 -4.83 -1.37 -4.88
C ALA A 136 -4.45 -1.70 -6.33
N VAL A 137 -3.90 -0.70 -7.01
CA VAL A 137 -3.39 -0.81 -8.38
C VAL A 137 -2.02 -0.13 -8.41
N LEU A 138 -1.03 -0.81 -8.99
CA LEU A 138 0.29 -0.22 -9.25
C LEU A 138 0.23 0.51 -10.59
N PHE A 139 0.65 1.77 -10.62
CA PHE A 139 0.70 2.58 -11.83
C PHE A 139 2.13 2.93 -12.21
N SER A 140 2.39 3.05 -13.51
CA SER A 140 3.64 3.62 -14.01
C SER A 140 3.82 5.05 -13.51
N TYR A 141 5.05 5.44 -13.17
CA TYR A 141 5.32 6.80 -12.71
C TYR A 141 5.26 7.79 -13.88
N ALA A 142 4.50 8.88 -13.71
CA ALA A 142 4.47 9.98 -14.66
C ALA A 142 5.71 10.86 -14.47
N GLU A 143 6.66 10.75 -15.39
CA GLU A 143 7.89 11.53 -15.34
C GLU A 143 7.66 13.04 -15.49
N GLY A 144 8.60 13.81 -14.94
CA GLY A 144 8.55 15.26 -14.94
C GLY A 144 8.25 15.86 -13.57
N ARG A 145 7.69 17.06 -13.56
CA ARG A 145 7.42 17.84 -12.34
C ARG A 145 6.07 18.51 -12.41
N SER A 146 5.45 18.69 -11.24
CA SER A 146 4.20 19.45 -11.14
C SER A 146 4.41 20.87 -11.68
N PRO A 147 3.49 21.38 -12.53
CA PRO A 147 3.54 22.78 -12.98
C PRO A 147 3.04 23.76 -11.91
N LEU A 148 2.58 23.27 -10.75
CA LEU A 148 2.11 24.13 -9.66
C LEU A 148 3.29 24.79 -8.92
N PRO A 149 3.07 26.01 -8.38
CA PRO A 149 1.81 26.74 -8.31
C PRO A 149 1.48 27.60 -9.55
N ARG A 150 2.35 27.66 -10.56
CA ARG A 150 2.17 28.57 -11.72
C ARG A 150 2.20 27.82 -13.05
N ILE A 151 1.06 27.76 -13.71
CA ILE A 151 0.90 27.18 -15.04
C ILE A 151 1.15 28.27 -16.09
N THR A 152 2.08 28.03 -17.03
CA THR A 152 2.37 28.95 -18.14
C THR A 152 1.38 28.78 -19.31
N LEU A 153 1.29 29.76 -20.20
CA LEU A 153 0.49 29.66 -21.42
C LEU A 153 0.87 28.45 -22.29
N GLU A 154 2.17 28.14 -22.37
CA GLU A 154 2.67 26.99 -23.11
C GLU A 154 2.20 25.67 -22.48
N GLN A 155 2.27 25.55 -21.15
CA GLN A 155 1.79 24.38 -20.42
C GLN A 155 0.27 24.21 -20.57
N SER A 156 -0.50 25.30 -20.52
CA SER A 156 -1.95 25.25 -20.78
C SER A 156 -2.25 24.75 -22.20
N ARG A 157 -1.50 25.23 -23.21
CA ARG A 157 -1.64 24.74 -24.60
C ARG A 157 -1.26 23.26 -24.71
N ALA A 158 -0.22 22.82 -24.02
CA ALA A 158 0.20 21.42 -24.00
C ALA A 158 -0.89 20.53 -23.36
N ALA A 159 -1.43 20.93 -22.20
CA ALA A 159 -2.53 20.22 -21.55
C ALA A 159 -3.77 20.11 -22.45
N GLY A 160 -4.14 21.19 -23.15
CA GLY A 160 -5.25 21.15 -24.11
C GLY A 160 -5.03 20.19 -25.28
N ARG A 161 -3.79 20.07 -25.78
CA ARG A 161 -3.45 19.09 -26.83
C ARG A 161 -3.56 17.65 -26.32
N GLU A 162 -3.07 17.36 -25.11
CA GLU A 162 -3.17 16.01 -24.54
C GLU A 162 -4.64 15.63 -24.26
N LEU A 163 -5.45 16.57 -23.73
CA LEU A 163 -6.88 16.36 -23.54
C LEU A 163 -7.61 16.10 -24.88
N SER A 164 -7.26 16.84 -25.93
CA SER A 164 -7.82 16.64 -27.27
C SER A 164 -7.49 15.25 -27.84
N LYS A 165 -6.25 14.76 -27.65
CA LYS A 165 -5.86 13.40 -28.04
C LYS A 165 -6.71 12.36 -27.30
N MET A 166 -6.86 12.50 -25.98
CA MET A 166 -7.67 11.59 -25.17
C MET A 166 -9.11 11.53 -25.68
N HIS A 167 -9.76 12.68 -25.88
CA HIS A 167 -11.12 12.74 -26.42
C HIS A 167 -11.26 12.09 -27.79
N ARG A 168 -10.31 12.32 -28.69
CA ARG A 168 -10.36 11.74 -30.04
C ARG A 168 -10.29 10.21 -30.00
N VAL A 169 -9.47 9.66 -29.10
CA VAL A 169 -9.33 8.21 -28.91
C VAL A 169 -10.60 7.61 -28.29
N THR A 170 -11.23 8.30 -27.33
CA THR A 170 -12.41 7.74 -26.63
C THR A 170 -13.72 7.91 -27.39
N ILE A 171 -13.77 8.73 -28.45
CA ILE A 171 -14.94 8.82 -29.34
C ILE A 171 -15.18 7.50 -30.09
N SER A 172 -14.13 6.71 -30.32
CA SER A 172 -14.18 5.43 -31.06
C SER A 172 -14.30 4.18 -30.18
N LYS A 173 -14.44 4.33 -28.86
CA LYS A 173 -14.59 3.22 -27.91
C LYS A 173 -16.05 2.90 -27.62
#